data_AF-A0AAV0C2X2-F1
#
_entry.id   AF-A0AAV0C2X2-F1
#
_cell.length_a   1.000
_cell.length_b   1.000
_cell.length_c   1.000
_cell.angle_alpha   90.00
_cell.angle_beta   90.00
_cell.angle_gamma   90.00
#
_symmetry.space_group_name_H-M   'P 1'
#
loop_
_entity.id
_entity.type
_entity.pdbx_description
1 polymer ?
#
loop_
_entity_poly.entity_id
_entity_poly.type
_entity_poly.pdbx_seq_one_letter_code
_entity_poly.pdbx_strand_id
1 'polypeptide(L)'
;MLRQRLQFQRRYWINFNKWEVFVNDDGSRTFLSLEIVTGGLFEITKQVQAVNEVYRLHNLPEFYKDPRPHISIAWALGDISDTLKRVVQVEMKRYLVGSSPQKPVFTSKFSGILCKVGSKCHEICKFQGE
;
A
#
# COMPACT_ATOMS: atom_id res chain seq x y z
N MET A 1 -4.65 22.50 -1.49
CA MET A 1 -3.76 22.17 -0.36
C MET A 1 -2.96 20.89 -0.57
N LEU A 2 -3.56 19.75 -0.92
CA LEU A 2 -2.80 18.50 -1.18
C LEU A 2 -1.64 18.68 -2.15
N ARG A 3 -1.87 19.34 -3.30
CA ARG A 3 -0.80 19.66 -4.26
C ARG A 3 0.35 20.43 -3.61
N GLN A 4 0.07 21.48 -2.85
CA GLN A 4 1.10 22.30 -2.21
C GLN A 4 1.94 21.50 -1.20
N ARG A 5 1.31 20.57 -0.45
CA ARG A 5 1.96 19.74 0.56
C ARG A 5 2.76 18.57 -0.02
N LEU A 6 2.32 18.02 -1.14
CA LEU A 6 2.83 16.75 -1.67
C LEU A 6 3.55 16.86 -3.02
N GLN A 7 3.55 18.02 -3.69
CA GLN A 7 4.19 18.16 -5.02
C GLN A 7 5.70 17.90 -5.01
N PHE A 8 6.38 18.20 -3.91
CA PHE A 8 7.81 17.98 -3.76
C PHE A 8 8.06 16.70 -2.97
N GLN A 9 8.32 15.61 -3.68
CA GLN A 9 8.75 14.34 -3.10
C GLN A 9 10.14 14.00 -3.61
N ARG A 10 10.83 13.09 -2.91
CA ARG A 10 12.03 12.43 -3.43
C ARG A 10 11.64 11.08 -4.01
N ARG A 11 12.40 10.59 -4.99
CA ARG A 11 12.30 9.19 -5.41
C ARG A 11 12.86 8.30 -4.31
N TYR A 12 12.19 7.18 -4.06
CA TYR A 12 12.64 6.14 -3.13
C TYR A 12 12.20 4.77 -3.65
N TRP A 13 12.81 3.72 -3.12
CA TRP A 13 12.46 2.34 -3.44
C TRP A 13 11.39 1.84 -2.47
N ILE A 14 10.41 1.13 -3.00
CA ILE A 14 9.33 0.48 -2.26
C ILE A 14 9.55 -1.02 -2.36
N ASN A 15 9.61 -1.69 -1.21
CA ASN A 15 9.86 -3.12 -1.10
C ASN A 15 8.59 -3.84 -0.61
N PHE A 16 8.06 -4.72 -1.46
CA PHE A 16 6.89 -5.54 -1.21
C PHE A 16 7.34 -6.94 -0.78
N ASN A 17 7.25 -7.24 0.51
CA ASN A 17 7.98 -8.37 1.10
C ASN A 17 7.08 -9.38 1.80
N LYS A 18 5.85 -8.99 2.11
CA LYS A 18 4.97 -9.79 2.94
C LYS A 18 3.66 -10.03 2.21
N TRP A 19 3.39 -11.30 1.92
CA TRP A 19 2.04 -11.72 1.55
C TRP A 19 1.10 -11.52 2.73
N GLU A 20 -0.02 -10.89 2.48
CA GLU A 20 -1.03 -10.60 3.50
C GLU A 20 -2.44 -10.74 2.93
N VAL A 21 -3.36 -11.11 3.81
CA VAL A 21 -4.78 -11.20 3.48
C VAL A 21 -5.53 -10.13 4.26
N PHE A 22 -6.17 -9.22 3.51
CA PHE A 22 -7.01 -8.17 4.08
C PHE A 22 -8.48 -8.46 3.82
N VAL A 23 -9.34 -8.04 4.74
CA VAL A 23 -10.78 -7.99 4.57
C VAL A 23 -11.19 -6.53 4.68
N ASN A 24 -12.11 -6.06 3.82
CA ASN A 24 -12.61 -4.70 3.95
C ASN A 24 -13.56 -4.54 5.14
N ASP A 25 -13.79 -3.29 5.55
CA ASP A 25 -14.50 -2.97 6.79
C ASP A 25 -15.91 -3.58 6.89
N ASP A 26 -16.62 -3.74 5.77
CA ASP A 26 -17.97 -4.34 5.74
C ASP A 26 -17.98 -5.87 5.57
N GLY A 27 -16.80 -6.51 5.50
CA GLY A 27 -16.67 -7.97 5.37
C GLY A 27 -17.10 -8.53 4.01
N SER A 28 -17.45 -7.69 3.04
CA SER A 28 -17.98 -8.15 1.75
C SER A 28 -16.90 -8.58 0.77
N ARG A 29 -15.62 -8.30 1.04
CA ARG A 29 -14.48 -8.58 0.16
C ARG A 29 -13.24 -9.02 0.93
N THR A 30 -12.58 -10.04 0.41
CA THR A 30 -11.24 -10.47 0.84
C THR A 30 -10.22 -10.16 -0.25
N PHE A 31 -9.03 -9.68 0.12
CA PHE A 31 -7.95 -9.30 -0.78
C PHE A 31 -6.69 -10.11 -0.48
N LEU A 32 -6.05 -10.61 -1.54
CA LEU A 32 -4.66 -11.08 -1.49
C LEU A 32 -3.75 -9.92 -1.85
N SER A 33 -2.83 -9.58 -0.97
CA SER A 33 -2.02 -8.36 -1.08
C SER A 33 -0.55 -8.61 -0.79
N LEU A 34 0.28 -7.69 -1.27
CA LEU A 34 1.67 -7.54 -0.85
C LEU A 34 1.82 -6.28 0.02
N GLU A 35 2.15 -6.49 1.28
CA GLU A 35 2.36 -5.44 2.27
C GLU A 35 3.80 -4.92 2.25
N ILE A 36 3.92 -3.60 2.42
CA ILE A 36 5.19 -2.88 2.55
C ILE A 36 5.57 -2.84 4.03
N VAL A 37 6.59 -3.61 4.40
CA VAL A 37 7.07 -3.70 5.80
C VAL A 37 8.48 -3.12 6.01
N THR A 38 9.22 -2.81 4.94
CA THR A 38 10.56 -2.21 5.04
C THR A 38 10.73 -1.01 4.11
N GLY A 39 11.44 -1.16 3.00
CA GLY A 39 11.78 -0.06 2.08
C GLY A 39 10.54 0.69 1.60
N GLY A 40 10.55 2.01 1.76
CA GLY A 40 9.47 2.91 1.36
C GLY A 40 8.37 3.13 2.39
N LEU A 41 8.31 2.34 3.48
CA LEU A 41 7.28 2.48 4.50
C LEU A 41 7.32 3.85 5.18
N PHE A 42 8.53 4.32 5.53
CA PHE A 42 8.72 5.61 6.19
C PHE A 42 8.26 6.79 5.32
N GLU A 43 8.62 6.78 4.04
CA GLU A 43 8.25 7.81 3.08
C GLU A 43 6.74 7.83 2.84
N ILE A 44 6.11 6.66 2.68
CA ILE A 44 4.65 6.56 2.50
C ILE A 44 3.92 7.04 3.76
N THR A 45 4.38 6.65 4.96
CA THR A 45 3.77 7.11 6.21
C THR A 45 3.84 8.64 6.34
N LYS A 46 4.95 9.27 5.95
CA LYS A 46 5.04 10.74 5.89
C LYS A 46 4.06 11.35 4.89
N GLN A 47 3.87 10.72 3.74
CA GLN A 47 2.88 11.17 2.75
C GLN A 47 1.45 11.06 3.30
N VAL A 48 1.12 9.96 4.00
CA VAL A 48 -0.17 9.78 4.69
C VAL A 48 -0.37 10.87 5.76
N GLN A 49 0.65 11.18 6.56
CA GLN A 49 0.59 12.25 7.56
C GLN A 49 0.30 13.62 6.91
N ALA A 50 0.96 13.93 5.79
CA ALA A 50 0.70 15.16 5.04
C ALA A 50 -0.73 15.22 4.46
N VAL A 51 -1.31 14.08 4.09
CA VAL A 51 -2.74 13.99 3.71
C VAL A 51 -3.62 14.26 4.93
N ASN A 52 -3.35 13.62 6.07
CA ASN A 52 -4.12 13.79 7.31
C ASN A 52 -4.13 15.24 7.80
N GLU A 53 -3.00 15.95 7.72
CA GLU A 53 -2.93 17.38 8.05
C GLU A 53 -3.90 18.21 7.19
N VAL A 54 -3.93 17.96 5.88
CA VAL A 54 -4.85 18.66 4.98
C VAL A 54 -6.29 18.28 5.28
N TYR A 55 -6.56 17.00 5.52
CA TYR A 55 -7.90 16.51 5.83
C TYR A 55 -8.43 17.15 7.13
N ARG A 56 -7.59 17.26 8.17
CA ARG A 56 -7.93 17.92 9.43
C ARG A 56 -8.29 19.39 9.24
N LEU A 57 -7.54 20.12 8.42
CA LEU A 57 -7.87 21.52 8.09
C LEU A 57 -9.22 21.69 7.37
N HIS A 58 -9.74 20.62 6.78
CA HIS A 58 -11.03 20.57 6.10
C HIS A 58 -12.11 19.81 6.89
N ASN A 59 -11.87 19.48 8.17
CA ASN A 59 -12.77 18.68 9.00
C ASN A 59 -13.16 17.32 8.38
N LEU A 60 -12.22 16.70 7.64
CA LEU A 60 -12.37 15.37 7.06
C LEU A 60 -11.73 14.30 7.98
N PRO A 61 -12.22 13.05 7.95
CA PRO A 61 -11.67 11.97 8.77
C PRO A 61 -10.25 11.62 8.36
N GLU A 62 -9.35 11.46 9.32
CA GLU A 62 -7.98 11.01 9.08
C GLU A 62 -7.94 9.55 8.58
N PHE A 63 -6.82 9.18 7.97
CA PHE A 63 -6.55 7.80 7.57
C PHE A 63 -6.48 6.85 8.80
N TYR A 64 -6.53 5.53 8.55
CA TYR A 64 -6.45 4.51 9.60
C TYR A 64 -5.33 4.77 10.61
N LYS A 65 -5.61 4.52 11.90
CA LYS A 65 -4.68 4.72 13.01
C LYS A 65 -3.36 3.96 12.84
N ASP A 66 -3.45 2.74 12.31
CA ASP A 66 -2.31 1.90 11.95
C ASP A 66 -2.28 1.73 10.41
N PRO A 67 -1.65 2.65 9.67
CA PRO A 67 -1.59 2.55 8.22
C PRO A 67 -0.74 1.35 7.81
N ARG A 68 -1.30 0.48 6.98
CA ARG A 68 -0.61 -0.68 6.41
C ARG A 68 -0.52 -0.56 4.88
N PRO A 69 0.45 0.19 4.33
CA PRO A 69 0.59 0.35 2.88
C PRO A 69 0.80 -0.98 2.17
N HIS A 70 0.04 -1.22 1.11
CA HIS A 70 0.07 -2.47 0.35
C HIS A 70 -0.42 -2.28 -1.09
N ILE A 71 -0.21 -3.30 -1.92
CA ILE A 71 -0.88 -3.46 -3.21
C ILE A 71 -1.77 -4.70 -3.14
N SER A 72 -3.05 -4.56 -3.47
CA SER A 72 -3.94 -5.70 -3.70
C SER A 72 -3.68 -6.31 -5.07
N ILE A 73 -3.46 -7.62 -5.12
CA ILE A 73 -3.18 -8.39 -6.33
C ILE A 73 -4.46 -9.01 -6.89
N ALA A 74 -5.29 -9.55 -6.01
CA ALA A 74 -6.57 -10.17 -6.34
C ALA A 74 -7.58 -10.00 -5.21
N TRP A 75 -8.87 -10.18 -5.50
CA TRP A 75 -9.94 -10.12 -4.51
C TRP A 75 -11.04 -11.14 -4.78
N ALA A 76 -11.80 -11.48 -3.73
CA ALA A 76 -12.94 -12.39 -3.79
C ALA A 76 -14.15 -11.82 -3.01
N LEU A 77 -15.34 -12.33 -3.31
CA LEU A 77 -16.58 -12.00 -2.59
C LEU A 77 -16.61 -12.69 -1.21
N GLY A 78 -17.11 -11.97 -0.21
CA GLY A 78 -17.24 -12.42 1.17
C GLY A 78 -15.92 -12.48 1.94
N ASP A 79 -16.02 -12.81 3.23
CA ASP A 79 -14.87 -13.11 4.08
C ASP A 79 -14.47 -14.59 3.89
N ILE A 80 -13.41 -14.80 3.10
CA ILE A 80 -12.75 -16.09 2.93
C ILE A 80 -11.34 -16.07 3.53
N SER A 81 -11.08 -15.13 4.43
CA SER A 81 -9.73 -14.80 4.87
C SER A 81 -9.04 -15.97 5.57
N ASP A 82 -9.76 -16.77 6.34
CA ASP A 82 -9.23 -17.96 7.00
C ASP A 82 -8.69 -18.99 6.00
N THR A 83 -9.47 -19.27 4.95
CA THR A 83 -9.06 -20.21 3.89
C THR A 83 -7.86 -19.66 3.13
N LEU A 84 -7.89 -18.39 2.76
CA LEU A 84 -6.81 -17.78 2.00
C LEU A 84 -5.51 -17.66 2.81
N LYS A 85 -5.59 -17.29 4.10
CA LYS A 85 -4.43 -17.25 5.01
C LYS A 85 -3.78 -18.62 5.16
N ARG A 86 -4.57 -19.70 5.28
CA ARG A 86 -4.03 -21.07 5.33
C ARG A 86 -3.26 -21.42 4.06
N VAL A 87 -3.83 -21.12 2.88
CA VAL A 87 -3.17 -21.38 1.59
C VAL A 87 -1.87 -20.58 1.49
N VAL A 88 -1.90 -19.27 1.77
CA VAL A 88 -0.71 -18.40 1.73
C VAL A 88 0.39 -18.93 2.67
N GLN A 89 0.04 -19.34 3.89
CA GLN A 89 1.01 -19.90 4.84
C GLN A 89 1.65 -21.20 4.32
N VAL A 90 0.87 -22.08 3.70
CA VAL A 90 1.38 -23.34 3.13
C VAL A 90 2.32 -23.05 1.96
N GLU A 91 1.93 -22.19 1.02
CA GLU A 91 2.77 -21.87 -0.15
C GLU A 91 4.04 -21.11 0.24
N MET A 92 3.97 -20.20 1.22
CA MET A 92 5.16 -19.50 1.73
C MET A 92 6.13 -20.44 2.43
N LYS A 93 5.64 -21.42 3.21
CA LYS A 93 6.50 -22.45 3.81
C LYS A 93 7.22 -23.27 2.74
N ARG A 94 6.53 -23.66 1.67
CA ARG A 94 7.15 -24.39 0.54
C ARG A 94 8.23 -23.55 -0.14
N TYR A 95 7.98 -22.26 -0.34
CA TYR A 95 8.94 -21.35 -0.96
C TYR A 95 10.22 -21.15 -0.13
N LEU A 96 10.08 -21.08 1.21
CA LEU A 96 11.20 -20.84 2.12
C LEU A 96 12.10 -22.06 2.32
N VAL A 97 11.62 -23.28 2.06
CA VAL A 97 12.43 -24.50 2.07
C VAL A 97 13.30 -24.52 0.80
N GLY A 98 14.40 -23.79 0.81
CA GLY A 98 15.40 -23.77 -0.28
C GLY A 98 15.98 -22.40 -0.65
N SER A 99 15.50 -21.30 -0.08
CA SER A 99 15.93 -19.93 -0.44
C SER A 99 16.80 -19.25 0.63
N SER A 100 17.87 -18.57 0.20
CA SER A 100 18.72 -17.69 1.03
C SER A 100 18.01 -16.36 1.39
N PRO A 101 18.58 -15.44 2.23
CA PRO A 101 17.84 -14.38 2.92
C PRO A 101 16.86 -13.58 2.04
N GLN A 102 15.67 -13.34 2.60
CA GLN A 102 14.45 -12.89 1.94
C GLN A 102 14.65 -11.63 1.08
N LYS A 103 14.87 -11.83 -0.23
CA LYS A 103 14.70 -10.76 -1.21
C LYS A 103 13.23 -10.30 -1.21
N PRO A 104 12.97 -9.01 -1.48
CA PRO A 104 11.60 -8.53 -1.70
C PRO A 104 10.94 -9.37 -2.80
N VAL A 105 9.64 -9.66 -2.64
CA VAL A 105 8.84 -10.33 -3.69
C VAL A 105 8.78 -9.45 -4.93
N PHE A 106 8.64 -8.14 -4.72
CA PHE A 106 8.62 -7.13 -5.75
C PHE A 106 9.21 -5.82 -5.21
N THR A 107 9.94 -5.10 -6.05
CA THR A 107 10.46 -3.77 -5.73
C THR A 107 10.04 -2.80 -6.83
N SER A 108 9.64 -1.59 -6.43
CA SER A 108 9.26 -0.53 -7.37
C SER A 108 9.88 0.81 -6.96
N LYS A 109 10.23 1.62 -7.96
CA LYS A 109 10.70 3.00 -7.73
C LYS A 109 9.49 3.92 -7.69
N PHE A 110 9.33 4.66 -6.59
CA PHE A 110 8.26 5.64 -6.47
C PHE A 110 8.34 6.69 -7.60
N SER A 111 7.24 6.84 -8.33
CA SER A 111 7.16 7.67 -9.54
C SER A 111 6.23 8.89 -9.43
N GLY A 112 5.37 8.93 -8.41
CA GLY A 112 4.47 10.05 -8.21
C GLY A 112 3.29 9.75 -7.30
N ILE A 113 2.44 10.77 -7.13
CA ILE A 113 1.20 10.72 -6.34
C ILE A 113 0.06 11.15 -7.24
N LEU A 114 -1.00 10.35 -7.26
CA LEU A 114 -2.25 10.66 -7.94
C LEU A 114 -3.35 10.91 -6.91
N CYS A 115 -4.12 11.97 -7.10
CA CYS A 115 -5.32 12.25 -6.32
C CYS A 115 -6.54 12.09 -7.23
N LYS A 116 -7.44 11.15 -6.90
CA LYS A 116 -8.69 10.94 -7.62
C LYS A 116 -9.83 11.67 -6.90
N VAL A 117 -10.60 12.47 -7.65
CA VAL A 117 -11.78 13.20 -7.17
C VAL A 117 -12.93 12.90 -8.11
N GLY A 118 -13.88 12.07 -7.66
CA GLY A 118 -14.94 11.53 -8.52
C GLY A 118 -14.36 10.73 -9.69
N SER A 119 -14.69 11.12 -10.92
CA SER A 119 -14.15 10.52 -12.15
C SER A 119 -12.82 11.15 -12.62
N LYS A 120 -12.34 12.21 -11.97
CA LYS A 120 -11.14 12.94 -12.38
C LYS A 120 -9.92 12.48 -11.60
N CYS A 121 -8.78 12.39 -12.28
CA CYS A 121 -7.48 12.08 -11.69
C CYS A 121 -6.55 13.29 -11.84
N HIS A 122 -5.93 13.69 -10.75
CA HIS A 122 -5.01 14.82 -10.68
C HIS A 122 -3.63 14.33 -10.27
N GLU A 123 -2.64 14.45 -11.15
CA GLU A 123 -1.24 14.20 -10.82
C GLU A 123 -0.76 15.28 -9.85
N ILE A 124 -0.39 14.90 -8.64
CA ILE A 124 0.06 15.80 -7.57
C ILE A 124 1.58 15.97 -7.62
N CYS A 125 2.29 14.86 -7.73
CA CYS A 125 3.73 14.77 -7.93
C CYS A 125 3.97 13.78 -9.06
N LYS A 126 4.87 14.11 -9.98
CA LYS A 126 5.29 13.21 -11.05
C LYS A 126 6.76 13.45 -11.33
N PHE A 127 7.54 12.37 -11.37
CA PHE A 127 8.88 12.46 -11.91
C PHE A 127 8.83 12.11 -13.39
N GLN A 128 9.44 12.95 -14.23
CA GLN A 128 9.68 12.59 -15.63
C GLN A 128 10.62 11.38 -15.67
N GLY A 129 10.33 10.40 -16.52
CA GLY A 129 11.18 9.22 -16.67
C GLY A 129 12.62 9.62 -17.00
N GLU A 130 13.58 8.83 -16.52
CA GLU A 130 14.89 8.73 -17.18
C GLU A 130 14.72 7.84 -18.41
#